data_AF-A0A9P4J067-F1
#
_entry.id   AF-A0A9P4J067-F1
#
_cell.length_a   1.000
_cell.length_b   1.000
_cell.length_c   1.000
_cell.angle_alpha   90.00
_cell.angle_beta   90.00
_cell.angle_gamma   90.00
#
_symmetry.space_group_name_H-M   'P 1'
#
loop_
_entity.id
_entity.type
_entity.pdbx_description
1 polymer ?
#
loop_
_entity_poly.entity_id
_entity_poly.type
_entity_poly.pdbx_seq_one_letter_code
_entity_poly.pdbx_strand_id
1 'polypeptide(L)'
;MLSIPDKPHLQELPDELLHHVLWHLDVPDLLEVSRTSHRLRVLALDPHLHSRRLHYSSRSLTRLLPHRPPLSAIQPPQSAIYLSRTHVAARRLHWSLVSIRLNRSLSRRPAVTSLVSANILPRECCRRDRVSGDYVLSVAGERGGLVTERKRKVEREKVKEGLRVWLERKAREIKKRRKDGGVAVLVWRFSRRLKVADDRLKSQAVELQGGEGRVMGLKQFWEGLGGQAGRNAVVSGA
;
A
#
# COMPACT_ATOMS: atom_id res chain seq x y z
N MET A 1 65.78 -13.46 44.26
CA MET A 1 64.34 -13.78 44.41
C MET A 1 63.61 -12.47 44.69
N LEU A 2 62.98 -11.90 43.67
CA LEU A 2 62.20 -10.67 43.81
C LEU A 2 60.78 -11.06 44.22
N SER A 3 60.43 -10.79 45.48
CA SER A 3 59.06 -10.96 45.97
C SER A 3 58.15 -10.01 45.19
N ILE A 4 57.18 -10.57 44.48
CA ILE A 4 56.08 -9.85 43.85
C ILE A 4 55.35 -9.14 44.98
N PRO A 5 55.14 -7.80 44.94
CA PRO A 5 54.35 -7.14 45.97
C PRO A 5 52.95 -7.73 45.95
N ASP A 6 52.51 -8.25 47.10
CA ASP A 6 51.17 -8.80 47.27
C ASP A 6 50.14 -7.77 46.80
N LYS A 7 49.15 -8.25 46.05
CA LYS A 7 48.09 -7.40 45.52
C LYS A 7 47.37 -6.80 46.73
N PRO A 8 47.17 -5.48 46.80
CA PRO A 8 46.48 -4.88 47.93
C PRO A 8 45.09 -5.51 48.02
N HIS A 9 44.85 -6.22 49.13
CA HIS A 9 43.55 -6.81 49.38
C HIS A 9 42.57 -5.69 49.69
N LEU A 10 41.29 -5.86 49.33
CA LEU A 10 40.24 -4.86 49.55
C LEU A 10 40.16 -4.41 51.04
N GLN A 11 40.64 -5.25 51.96
CA GLN A 11 40.69 -4.98 53.40
C GLN A 11 41.87 -4.11 53.85
N GLU A 12 42.80 -3.77 52.96
CA GLU A 12 43.93 -2.88 53.24
C GLU A 12 43.65 -1.44 52.77
N LEU A 13 42.59 -1.23 51.98
CA LEU A 13 42.18 0.09 51.55
C LEU A 13 41.68 0.94 52.73
N PRO A 14 41.89 2.26 52.73
CA PRO A 14 41.25 3.20 53.66
C PRO A 14 39.72 3.20 53.56
N ASP A 15 39.06 3.55 54.67
CA ASP A 15 37.58 3.54 54.77
C ASP A 15 36.92 4.54 53.81
N GLU A 16 37.61 5.62 53.43
CA GLU A 16 37.12 6.64 52.50
C GLU A 16 37.01 6.10 51.08
N LEU A 17 38.01 5.32 50.65
CA LEU A 17 38.01 4.70 49.33
C LEU A 17 36.96 3.58 49.26
N LEU A 18 36.82 2.80 50.34
CA LEU A 18 35.76 1.79 50.44
C LEU A 18 34.37 2.45 50.40
N HIS A 19 34.17 3.56 51.11
CA HIS A 19 32.94 4.33 51.04
C HIS A 19 32.61 4.81 49.63
N HIS A 20 33.62 5.26 48.87
CA HIS A 20 33.42 5.69 47.49
C HIS A 20 33.07 4.54 46.55
N VAL A 21 33.62 3.34 46.76
CA VAL A 21 33.25 2.14 46.00
C VAL A 21 31.82 1.70 46.36
N LEU A 22 31.50 1.61 47.65
CA LEU A 22 30.19 1.19 48.15
C LEU A 22 29.06 2.15 47.72
N TRP A 23 29.36 3.43 47.50
CA TRP A 23 28.43 4.42 46.96
C TRP A 23 27.81 4.00 45.62
N HIS A 24 28.61 3.38 44.74
CA HIS A 24 28.21 3.03 43.38
C HIS A 24 27.51 1.67 43.28
N LEU A 25 27.46 0.90 44.36
CA LEU A 25 26.79 -0.39 44.39
C LEU A 25 25.27 -0.23 44.58
N ASP A 26 24.53 -1.12 43.93
CA ASP A 26 23.09 -1.21 44.11
C ASP A 26 22.73 -1.74 45.50
N VAL A 27 21.49 -1.49 45.94
CA VAL A 27 21.00 -1.93 47.27
C VAL A 27 21.21 -3.43 47.54
N PRO A 28 20.89 -4.37 46.61
CA PRO A 28 21.17 -5.80 46.82
C PRO A 28 22.67 -6.11 46.94
N ASP A 29 23.51 -5.48 46.13
CA ASP A 29 24.96 -5.74 46.13
C ASP A 29 25.62 -5.25 47.42
N LEU A 30 25.14 -4.12 47.95
CA LEU A 30 25.60 -3.58 49.23
C LEU A 30 25.30 -4.55 50.39
N LEU A 31 24.14 -5.22 50.34
CA LEU A 31 23.74 -6.22 51.32
C LEU A 31 24.60 -7.48 51.24
N GLU A 32 24.92 -7.95 50.04
CA GLU A 32 25.85 -9.07 49.85
C GLU A 32 27.25 -8.72 50.35
N VAL A 33 27.75 -7.52 50.06
CA VAL A 33 29.05 -7.04 50.55
C VAL A 33 29.09 -6.99 52.09
N SER A 34 28.00 -6.57 52.75
CA SER A 34 27.89 -6.56 54.21
C SER A 34 27.99 -7.95 54.87
N ARG A 35 27.71 -9.02 54.11
CA ARG A 35 27.79 -10.40 54.61
C ARG A 35 29.21 -10.94 54.56
N THR A 36 30.03 -10.47 53.62
CA THR A 36 31.39 -10.99 53.39
C THR A 36 32.40 -10.66 54.49
N SER A 37 32.29 -9.49 55.15
CA SER A 37 33.23 -9.11 56.21
C SER A 37 32.60 -8.14 57.22
N HIS A 38 33.12 -8.15 58.45
CA HIS A 38 32.65 -7.25 59.52
C HIS A 38 32.94 -5.78 59.21
N ARG A 39 34.11 -5.47 58.66
CA ARG A 39 34.48 -4.10 58.29
C ARG A 39 33.55 -3.54 57.20
N LEU A 40 33.32 -4.29 56.13
CA LEU A 40 32.40 -3.88 55.07
C LEU A 40 30.95 -3.80 55.57
N ARG A 41 30.56 -4.60 56.57
CA ARG A 41 29.25 -4.47 57.21
C ARG A 41 29.05 -3.13 57.89
N VAL A 42 30.05 -2.67 58.65
CA VAL A 42 30.00 -1.38 59.35
C VAL A 42 29.92 -0.23 58.34
N LEU A 43 30.76 -0.26 57.29
CA LEU A 43 30.76 0.77 56.25
C LEU A 43 29.52 0.74 55.35
N ALA A 44 28.99 -0.44 55.02
CA ALA A 44 27.78 -0.59 54.22
C ALA A 44 26.53 -0.12 54.97
N LEU A 45 26.52 -0.21 56.30
CA LEU A 45 25.43 0.24 57.16
C LEU A 45 25.63 1.67 57.69
N ASP A 46 26.66 2.39 57.22
CA ASP A 46 26.95 3.75 57.66
C ASP A 46 25.80 4.70 57.24
N PRO A 47 25.19 5.44 58.18
CA PRO A 47 24.17 6.44 57.86
C PRO A 47 24.66 7.53 56.90
N HIS A 48 25.97 7.84 56.88
CA HIS A 48 26.52 8.86 55.98
C HIS A 48 26.44 8.45 54.52
N LEU A 49 26.75 7.18 54.21
CA LEU A 49 26.61 6.61 52.88
C LEU A 49 25.15 6.68 52.42
N HIS A 50 24.21 6.24 53.26
CA HIS A 50 22.78 6.23 52.95
C HIS A 50 22.19 7.64 52.80
N SER A 51 22.57 8.57 53.67
CA SER A 51 22.13 9.98 53.61
C SER A 51 22.58 10.64 52.31
N ARG A 52 23.85 10.47 51.92
CA ARG A 52 24.33 10.96 50.63
C ARG A 52 23.53 10.32 49.49
N ARG A 53 23.25 9.00 49.52
CA ARG A 53 22.57 8.29 48.42
C ARG A 53 21.15 8.77 48.25
N LEU A 54 20.47 9.00 49.37
CA LEU A 54 19.14 9.59 49.41
C LEU A 54 19.14 11.02 48.85
N HIS A 55 20.13 11.84 49.22
CA HIS A 55 20.22 13.20 48.70
C HIS A 55 20.50 13.22 47.19
N TYR A 56 21.38 12.34 46.70
CA TYR A 56 21.65 12.20 45.27
C TYR A 56 20.42 11.71 44.51
N SER A 57 19.74 10.66 45.00
CA SER A 57 18.55 10.13 44.35
C SER A 57 17.41 11.15 44.37
N SER A 58 17.19 11.87 45.46
CA SER A 58 16.21 12.96 45.54
C SER A 58 16.49 14.07 44.52
N ARG A 59 17.76 14.51 44.40
CA ARG A 59 18.17 15.51 43.40
C ARG A 59 18.06 14.99 41.97
N SER A 60 18.31 13.71 41.74
CA SER A 60 18.20 13.11 40.41
C SER A 60 16.74 12.94 40.01
N LEU A 61 15.89 12.45 40.92
CA LEU A 61 14.45 12.30 40.70
C LEU A 61 13.78 13.65 40.45
N THR A 62 14.09 14.69 41.22
CA THR A 62 13.54 16.04 40.99
C THR A 62 13.90 16.59 39.61
N ARG A 63 15.06 16.22 39.06
CA ARG A 63 15.47 16.58 37.69
C ARG A 63 14.85 15.70 36.61
N LEU A 64 14.71 14.40 36.84
CA LEU A 64 14.27 13.44 35.82
C LEU A 64 12.75 13.30 35.73
N LEU A 65 12.02 13.51 36.83
CA LEU A 65 10.56 13.39 36.85
C LEU A 65 9.85 14.32 35.83
N PRO A 66 10.24 15.59 35.63
CA PRO A 66 9.63 16.46 34.62
C PRO A 66 9.85 16.00 33.17
N HIS A 67 10.92 15.25 32.90
CA HIS A 67 11.20 14.70 31.56
C HIS A 67 10.40 13.43 31.27
N ARG A 68 9.62 12.94 32.23
CA ARG A 68 8.80 11.75 32.06
C ARG A 68 7.66 12.04 31.06
N PRO A 69 7.49 11.22 30.00
CA PRO A 69 6.37 11.38 29.09
C PRO A 69 5.03 11.16 29.83
N PRO A 70 3.97 11.88 29.44
CA PRO A 70 2.66 11.71 30.03
C PRO A 70 2.09 10.32 29.72
N LEU A 71 1.16 9.86 30.56
CA LEU A 71 0.56 8.52 30.44
C LEU A 71 -0.09 8.29 29.07
N SER A 72 -0.68 9.32 28.48
CA SER A 72 -1.30 9.29 27.14
C SER A 72 -0.32 9.00 26.02
N ALA A 73 0.94 9.42 26.15
CA ALA A 73 1.99 9.18 25.14
C ALA A 73 2.52 7.74 25.17
N ILE A 74 2.52 7.12 26.36
CA ILE A 74 2.99 5.75 26.55
C ILE A 74 1.88 4.69 26.38
N GLN A 75 0.63 5.13 26.25
CA GLN A 75 -0.54 4.28 26.04
C GLN A 75 -0.95 4.21 24.57
N PRO A 76 -1.71 3.17 24.18
CA PRO A 76 -2.34 3.11 22.86
C PRO A 76 -3.28 4.31 22.66
N PRO A 77 -3.35 4.90 21.46
CA PRO A 77 -2.86 4.40 20.17
C PRO A 77 -1.41 4.80 19.81
N GLN A 78 -0.74 5.63 20.61
CA GLN A 78 0.54 6.22 20.24
C GLN A 78 1.72 5.27 20.48
N SER A 79 1.68 4.49 21.56
CA SER A 79 2.68 3.46 21.82
C SER A 79 2.11 2.28 22.61
N ALA A 80 2.82 1.16 22.59
CA ALA A 80 2.41 -0.08 23.25
C ALA A 80 3.21 -0.36 24.53
N ILE A 81 3.79 0.67 25.13
CA ILE A 81 4.71 0.55 26.28
C ILE A 81 3.92 0.27 27.57
N TYR A 82 2.86 1.04 27.82
CA TYR A 82 2.01 0.86 28.98
C TYR A 82 0.63 0.33 28.55
N LEU A 83 0.33 -0.92 28.90
CA LEU A 83 -0.92 -1.58 28.56
C LEU A 83 -1.74 -1.80 29.83
N SER A 84 -2.93 -1.20 29.88
CA SER A 84 -3.90 -1.54 30.92
C SER A 84 -4.51 -2.93 30.68
N ARG A 85 -5.19 -3.47 31.70
CA ARG A 85 -5.93 -4.74 31.61
C ARG A 85 -6.92 -4.75 30.43
N THR A 86 -7.57 -3.63 30.16
CA THR A 86 -8.52 -3.48 29.05
C THR A 86 -7.82 -3.56 27.69
N HIS A 87 -6.65 -2.94 27.53
CA HIS A 87 -5.86 -3.04 26.30
C HIS A 87 -5.40 -4.48 26.02
N VAL A 88 -4.95 -5.20 27.05
CA VAL A 88 -4.55 -6.61 26.92
C VAL A 88 -5.75 -7.48 26.51
N ALA A 89 -6.90 -7.29 27.15
CA ALA A 89 -8.14 -8.00 26.78
C ALA A 89 -8.57 -7.68 25.35
N ALA A 90 -8.54 -6.40 24.95
CA ALA A 90 -8.87 -5.97 23.59
C ALA A 90 -7.93 -6.60 22.54
N ARG A 91 -6.61 -6.71 22.81
CA ARG A 91 -5.67 -7.39 21.90
C ARG A 91 -5.99 -8.87 21.76
N ARG A 92 -6.33 -9.56 22.86
CA ARG A 92 -6.72 -10.98 22.80
C ARG A 92 -7.96 -11.19 21.95
N LEU A 93 -8.98 -10.33 22.14
CA LEU A 93 -10.20 -10.36 21.33
C LEU A 93 -9.91 -10.02 19.87
N HIS A 94 -9.10 -9.01 19.60
CA HIS A 94 -8.68 -8.63 18.25
C HIS A 94 -8.04 -9.80 17.52
N TRP A 95 -7.06 -10.47 18.12
CA TRP A 95 -6.40 -11.62 17.51
C TRP A 95 -7.33 -12.82 17.33
N SER A 96 -8.25 -13.06 18.28
CA SER A 96 -9.28 -14.09 18.13
C SER A 96 -10.18 -13.81 16.92
N LEU A 97 -10.65 -12.57 16.77
CA LEU A 97 -11.47 -12.17 15.62
C LEU A 97 -10.71 -12.22 14.30
N VAL A 98 -9.44 -11.80 14.28
CA VAL A 98 -8.57 -11.93 13.10
C VAL A 98 -8.40 -13.41 12.75
N SER A 99 -8.14 -14.28 13.72
CA SER A 99 -8.04 -15.72 13.48
C SER A 99 -9.33 -16.30 12.90
N ILE A 100 -10.49 -15.95 13.46
CA ILE A 100 -11.79 -16.41 12.96
C ILE A 100 -12.00 -15.91 11.52
N ARG A 101 -11.71 -14.64 11.25
CA ARG A 101 -11.83 -14.06 9.92
C ARG A 101 -10.91 -14.76 8.92
N LEU A 102 -9.64 -14.96 9.27
CA LEU A 102 -8.68 -15.65 8.43
C LEU A 102 -9.10 -17.09 8.17
N ASN A 103 -9.53 -17.83 9.19
CA ASN A 103 -10.03 -19.21 9.01
C ASN A 103 -11.21 -19.28 8.04
N ARG A 104 -12.16 -18.34 8.13
CA ARG A 104 -13.27 -18.22 7.18
C ARG A 104 -12.81 -17.83 5.78
N SER A 105 -11.82 -16.95 5.64
CA SER A 105 -11.26 -16.54 4.35
C SER A 105 -10.45 -17.66 3.70
N LEU A 106 -9.72 -18.45 4.49
CA LEU A 106 -8.92 -19.58 4.02
C LEU A 106 -9.81 -20.74 3.58
N SER A 107 -10.92 -21.02 4.28
CA SER A 107 -11.86 -22.05 3.85
C SER A 107 -12.59 -21.70 2.54
N ARG A 108 -12.77 -20.41 2.26
CA ARG A 108 -13.34 -19.91 1.00
C ARG A 108 -12.29 -19.59 -0.06
N ARG A 109 -11.02 -19.98 0.15
CA ARG A 109 -9.93 -19.62 -0.74
C ARG A 109 -10.16 -20.24 -2.12
N PRO A 110 -10.28 -19.44 -3.20
CA PRO A 110 -10.41 -19.98 -4.54
C PRO A 110 -9.15 -20.73 -4.96
N ALA A 111 -9.32 -21.80 -5.72
CA ALA A 111 -8.22 -22.54 -6.31
C ALA A 111 -7.44 -21.66 -7.30
N VAL A 112 -6.15 -21.94 -7.46
CA VAL A 112 -5.26 -21.21 -8.38
C VAL A 112 -5.76 -21.29 -9.83
N THR A 113 -6.36 -22.42 -10.21
CA THR A 113 -7.01 -22.61 -11.51
C THR A 113 -8.11 -21.58 -11.78
N SER A 114 -8.96 -21.31 -10.78
CA SER A 114 -10.02 -20.31 -10.85
C SER A 114 -9.47 -18.88 -11.00
N LEU A 115 -8.35 -18.58 -10.33
CA LEU A 115 -7.69 -17.27 -10.45
C LEU A 115 -7.07 -17.06 -11.84
N VAL A 116 -6.52 -18.11 -12.45
CA VAL A 116 -6.00 -18.08 -13.82
C VAL A 116 -7.13 -17.94 -14.85
N SER A 117 -8.25 -18.64 -14.67
CA SER A 117 -9.42 -18.50 -15.56
C SER A 117 -10.06 -17.11 -15.46
N ALA A 118 -10.08 -16.52 -14.26
CA ALA A 118 -10.56 -15.16 -14.04
C ALA A 118 -9.58 -14.07 -14.52
N ASN A 119 -8.42 -14.44 -15.10
CA ASN A 119 -7.34 -13.55 -15.50
C ASN A 119 -6.79 -12.65 -14.36
N ILE A 120 -7.01 -13.05 -13.10
CA ILE A 120 -6.44 -12.39 -11.92
C ILE A 120 -4.96 -12.76 -11.79
N LEU A 121 -4.65 -14.05 -11.96
CA LEU A 121 -3.28 -14.54 -11.96
C LEU A 121 -2.83 -14.82 -13.41
N PRO A 122 -1.69 -14.27 -13.86
CA PRO A 122 -1.11 -14.58 -15.16
C PRO A 122 -0.77 -16.07 -15.28
N ARG A 123 -0.99 -16.66 -16.46
CA ARG A 123 -0.63 -18.06 -16.75
C ARG A 123 0.87 -18.29 -16.61
N GLU A 124 1.66 -17.25 -16.87
CA GLU A 124 3.12 -17.29 -16.83
C GLU A 124 3.67 -17.47 -15.40
N CYS A 125 2.87 -17.14 -14.38
CA CYS A 125 3.22 -17.34 -12.96
C CYS A 125 2.94 -18.77 -12.48
N CYS A 126 2.23 -19.57 -13.27
CA CYS A 126 1.77 -20.91 -12.88
C CYS A 126 2.44 -21.99 -13.69
N ARG A 127 2.73 -23.12 -13.06
CA ARG A 127 3.10 -24.36 -13.75
C ARG A 127 1.89 -25.28 -13.72
N ARG A 128 1.61 -25.94 -14.85
CA ARG A 128 0.59 -26.99 -14.89
C ARG A 128 1.17 -28.26 -14.31
N ASP A 129 0.52 -28.80 -13.29
CA ASP A 129 0.90 -30.08 -12.72
C ASP A 129 0.62 -31.20 -13.72
N ARG A 130 1.55 -32.14 -13.85
CA ARG A 130 1.47 -33.22 -14.84
C ARG A 130 0.50 -34.33 -14.41
N VAL A 131 0.29 -34.48 -13.10
CA VAL A 131 -0.54 -35.54 -12.54
C VAL A 131 -2.00 -35.09 -12.45
N SER A 132 -2.25 -33.94 -11.81
CA SER A 132 -3.62 -33.45 -11.59
C SER A 132 -4.15 -32.56 -12.72
N GLY A 133 -3.29 -32.08 -13.62
CA GLY A 133 -3.68 -31.16 -14.69
C GLY A 133 -4.01 -29.73 -14.24
N ASP A 134 -3.96 -29.48 -12.93
CA ASP A 134 -4.26 -28.21 -12.28
C ASP A 134 -3.08 -27.22 -12.36
N TYR A 135 -3.39 -25.93 -12.25
CA TYR A 135 -2.38 -24.88 -12.15
C TYR A 135 -1.87 -24.77 -10.71
N VAL A 136 -0.56 -24.89 -10.52
CA VAL A 136 0.13 -24.66 -9.25
C VAL A 136 1.02 -23.43 -9.40
N LEU A 137 1.17 -22.63 -8.34
CA LEU A 137 2.11 -21.50 -8.39
C LEU A 137 3.53 -22.04 -8.63
N SER A 138 4.21 -21.48 -9.63
CA SER A 138 5.60 -21.82 -9.90
C SER A 138 6.52 -21.05 -8.96
N VAL A 139 7.68 -21.60 -8.62
CA VAL A 139 8.75 -20.91 -7.85
C VAL A 139 9.22 -19.63 -8.57
N ALA A 140 9.08 -19.58 -9.91
CA ALA A 140 9.29 -18.36 -10.69
C ALA A 140 8.23 -17.28 -10.41
N GLY A 141 7.01 -17.66 -10.02
CA GLY A 141 5.96 -16.75 -9.56
C GLY A 141 6.18 -16.24 -8.13
N GLU A 142 6.78 -17.05 -7.24
CA GLU A 142 7.08 -16.65 -5.86
C GLU A 142 8.14 -15.54 -5.78
N ARG A 143 9.15 -15.57 -6.66
CA ARG A 143 10.21 -14.53 -6.73
C ARG A 143 10.01 -13.50 -7.86
N GLY A 144 9.09 -13.75 -8.79
CA GLY A 144 9.12 -13.13 -10.12
C GLY A 144 7.93 -12.25 -10.49
N GLY A 145 7.11 -11.79 -9.54
CA GLY A 145 6.06 -10.80 -9.82
C GLY A 145 6.56 -9.55 -10.56
N LEU A 146 7.80 -9.11 -10.27
CA LEU A 146 8.44 -8.01 -11.00
C LEU A 146 8.83 -8.37 -12.45
N VAL A 147 9.22 -9.62 -12.70
CA VAL A 147 9.68 -10.06 -14.02
C VAL A 147 8.51 -10.23 -14.97
N THR A 148 7.37 -10.72 -14.47
CA THR A 148 6.15 -10.90 -15.26
C THR A 148 5.50 -9.57 -15.64
N GLU A 149 5.46 -8.61 -14.72
CA GLU A 149 4.95 -7.25 -15.00
C GLU A 149 5.82 -6.53 -16.04
N ARG A 150 7.15 -6.61 -15.93
CA ARG A 150 8.07 -6.00 -16.88
C ARG A 150 7.94 -6.61 -18.27
N LYS A 151 7.83 -7.94 -18.37
CA LYS A 151 7.61 -8.64 -19.64
C LYS A 151 6.28 -8.26 -20.29
N ARG A 152 5.19 -8.22 -19.52
CA ARG A 152 3.87 -7.80 -20.02
C ARG A 152 3.85 -6.35 -20.50
N LYS A 153 4.54 -5.45 -19.81
CA LYS A 153 4.67 -4.06 -20.26
C LYS A 153 5.37 -3.99 -21.63
N VAL A 154 6.44 -4.75 -21.80
CA VAL A 154 7.16 -4.83 -23.09
C VAL A 154 6.28 -5.45 -24.18
N GLU A 155 5.53 -6.50 -23.89
CA GLU A 155 4.59 -7.12 -24.85
C GLU A 155 3.48 -6.15 -25.27
N ARG A 156 2.91 -5.40 -24.32
CA ARG A 156 1.91 -4.37 -24.62
C ARG A 156 2.45 -3.28 -25.53
N GLU A 157 3.67 -2.80 -25.28
CA GLU A 157 4.31 -1.81 -26.15
C GLU A 157 4.61 -2.38 -27.54
N LYS A 158 5.06 -3.64 -27.64
CA LYS A 158 5.24 -4.32 -28.93
C LYS A 158 3.92 -4.45 -29.71
N VAL A 159 2.84 -4.83 -29.03
CA VAL A 159 1.50 -4.94 -29.65
C VAL A 159 0.99 -3.57 -30.10
N LYS A 160 1.18 -2.54 -29.28
CA LYS A 160 0.81 -1.15 -29.60
C LYS A 160 1.57 -0.62 -30.81
N GLU A 161 2.87 -0.85 -30.87
CA GLU A 161 3.69 -0.46 -32.01
C GLU A 161 3.33 -1.25 -33.27
N GLY A 162 3.11 -2.57 -33.14
CA GLY A 162 2.62 -3.40 -34.25
C GLY A 162 1.26 -2.94 -34.81
N LEU A 163 0.32 -2.58 -33.92
CA LEU A 163 -0.97 -2.01 -34.29
C LEU A 163 -0.83 -0.67 -34.99
N ARG A 164 0.05 0.22 -34.52
CA ARG A 164 0.33 1.52 -35.16
C ARG A 164 0.82 1.31 -36.60
N VAL A 165 1.84 0.48 -36.78
CA VAL A 165 2.40 0.19 -38.12
C VAL A 165 1.36 -0.44 -39.04
N TRP A 166 0.54 -1.37 -38.51
CA TRP A 166 -0.54 -1.99 -39.27
C TRP A 166 -1.62 -0.97 -39.68
N LEU A 167 -2.04 -0.10 -38.75
CA LEU A 167 -3.00 0.97 -39.02
C LEU A 167 -2.48 1.95 -40.06
N GLU A 168 -1.21 2.35 -39.99
CA GLU A 168 -0.60 3.22 -40.98
C GLU A 168 -0.52 2.57 -42.37
N ARG A 169 -0.20 1.28 -42.44
CA ARG A 169 -0.18 0.52 -43.70
C ARG A 169 -1.59 0.42 -44.27
N LYS A 170 -2.60 0.13 -43.45
CA LYS A 170 -4.02 0.10 -43.87
C LYS A 170 -4.53 1.47 -44.29
N ALA A 171 -4.18 2.53 -43.57
CA ALA A 171 -4.52 3.90 -43.93
C ALA A 171 -3.92 4.30 -45.28
N ARG A 172 -2.66 3.91 -45.55
CA ARG A 172 -2.02 4.09 -46.87
C ARG A 172 -2.72 3.30 -47.97
N GLU A 173 -3.12 2.07 -47.69
CA GLU A 173 -3.88 1.23 -48.64
C GLU A 173 -5.25 1.86 -48.97
N ILE A 174 -5.97 2.34 -47.96
CA ILE A 174 -7.25 3.06 -48.12
C ILE A 174 -7.04 4.37 -48.90
N LYS A 175 -5.96 5.12 -48.64
CA LYS A 175 -5.63 6.36 -49.37
C LYS A 175 -5.32 6.10 -50.84
N LYS A 176 -4.65 4.99 -51.18
CA LYS A 176 -4.43 4.56 -52.58
C LYS A 176 -5.76 4.23 -53.26
N ARG A 177 -6.61 3.40 -52.63
CA ARG A 177 -7.95 3.08 -53.15
C ARG A 177 -8.86 4.31 -53.30
N ARG A 178 -8.67 5.37 -52.51
CA ARG A 178 -9.36 6.65 -52.70
C ARG A 178 -8.89 7.42 -53.94
N LYS A 179 -7.60 7.34 -54.31
CA LYS A 179 -7.05 7.97 -55.52
C LYS A 179 -7.54 7.28 -56.80
N ASP A 180 -7.77 5.97 -56.74
CA ASP A 180 -8.25 5.17 -57.89
C ASP A 180 -9.77 5.30 -58.14
N GLY A 181 -10.42 6.35 -57.62
CA GLY A 181 -11.86 6.59 -57.81
C GLY A 181 -12.74 5.96 -56.73
N GLY A 182 -12.43 6.20 -55.46
CA GLY A 182 -13.20 5.66 -54.34
C GLY A 182 -14.67 6.11 -54.31
N VAL A 183 -15.48 5.44 -53.49
CA VAL A 183 -16.92 5.68 -53.31
C VAL A 183 -17.27 7.17 -53.12
N ALA A 184 -16.39 7.98 -52.54
CA ALA A 184 -16.57 9.44 -52.45
C ALA A 184 -16.64 10.15 -53.82
N VAL A 185 -15.89 9.68 -54.82
CA VAL A 185 -15.95 10.18 -56.21
C VAL A 185 -17.25 9.71 -56.88
N LEU A 186 -17.71 8.48 -56.62
CA LEU A 186 -19.00 7.97 -57.08
C LEU A 186 -20.17 8.73 -56.45
N VAL A 187 -20.14 8.98 -55.15
CA VAL A 187 -21.12 9.77 -54.40
C VAL A 187 -21.10 11.22 -54.86
N TRP A 188 -19.93 11.81 -55.09
CA TRP A 188 -19.82 13.15 -55.66
C TRP A 188 -20.38 13.20 -57.10
N ARG A 189 -20.10 12.20 -57.93
CA ARG A 189 -20.68 12.07 -59.28
C ARG A 189 -22.21 11.91 -59.23
N PHE A 190 -22.74 11.11 -58.31
CA PHE A 190 -24.18 10.91 -58.14
C PHE A 190 -24.87 12.17 -57.60
N SER A 191 -24.30 12.81 -56.58
CA SER A 191 -24.82 14.05 -56.01
C SER A 191 -24.78 15.20 -57.02
N ARG A 192 -23.73 15.28 -57.85
CA ARG A 192 -23.66 16.26 -58.95
C ARG A 192 -24.69 15.96 -60.04
N ARG A 193 -24.95 14.69 -60.37
CA ARG A 193 -26.04 14.30 -61.28
C ARG A 193 -27.42 14.67 -60.74
N LEU A 194 -27.66 14.45 -59.45
CA LEU A 194 -28.91 14.83 -58.80
C LEU A 194 -29.11 16.35 -58.77
N LYS A 195 -28.05 17.12 -58.51
CA LYS A 195 -28.11 18.60 -58.56
C LYS A 195 -28.41 19.14 -59.95
N VAL A 196 -27.81 18.58 -61.00
CA VAL A 196 -28.08 18.98 -62.39
C VAL A 196 -29.49 18.59 -62.84
N ALA A 197 -30.05 17.48 -62.32
CA ALA A 197 -31.44 17.10 -62.55
C ALA A 197 -32.42 18.03 -61.82
N ASP A 198 -32.08 18.45 -60.60
CA ASP A 198 -32.86 19.40 -59.79
C ASP A 198 -32.84 20.82 -60.39
N ASP A 199 -31.70 21.27 -60.93
CA ASP A 199 -31.60 22.55 -61.63
C ASP A 199 -32.39 22.55 -62.96
N ARG A 200 -32.44 21.42 -63.68
CA ARG A 200 -33.29 21.27 -64.88
C ARG A 200 -34.79 21.30 -64.56
N LEU A 201 -35.20 20.70 -63.44
CA LEU A 201 -36.59 20.72 -62.97
C LEU A 201 -36.99 22.12 -62.48
N LYS A 202 -36.09 22.86 -61.82
CA LYS A 202 -36.35 24.24 -61.36
C LYS A 202 -36.42 25.25 -62.49
N SER A 203 -35.68 25.06 -63.60
CA SER A 203 -35.84 25.89 -64.79
C SER A 203 -37.14 25.66 -65.57
N GLN A 204 -37.92 24.62 -65.22
CA GLN A 204 -39.18 24.27 -65.90
C GLN A 204 -40.42 24.47 -65.01
N ALA A 205 -40.25 24.89 -63.75
CA ALA A 205 -41.34 25.13 -62.80
C ALA A 205 -41.29 26.57 -62.28
N VAL A 206 -41.75 27.50 -63.11
CA VAL A 206 -42.36 28.75 -62.64
C VAL A 206 -43.85 28.47 -62.46
N GLU A 207 -44.37 28.87 -61.30
CA GLU A 207 -45.73 28.71 -60.79
C GLU A 207 -46.19 27.30 -60.43
N LEU A 208 -46.19 27.00 -59.12
CA LEU A 208 -47.44 26.80 -58.36
C LEU A 208 -47.15 26.77 -56.84
N GLN A 209 -48.03 27.45 -56.12
CA GLN A 209 -48.10 27.60 -54.68
C GLN A 209 -48.40 26.25 -54.00
N GLY A 210 -47.84 26.01 -52.80
CA GLY A 210 -48.46 25.15 -51.79
C GLY A 210 -47.54 24.13 -51.09
N GLY A 211 -47.51 24.22 -49.75
CA GLY A 211 -47.21 23.10 -48.86
C GLY A 211 -45.80 23.04 -48.28
N GLU A 212 -45.59 23.72 -47.15
CA GLU A 212 -44.46 23.45 -46.26
C GLU A 212 -44.52 22.00 -45.74
N GLY A 213 -43.45 21.24 -45.95
CA GLY A 213 -43.21 19.95 -45.32
C GLY A 213 -41.75 19.85 -44.90
N ARG A 214 -41.39 20.54 -43.80
CA ARG A 214 -40.05 20.43 -43.21
C ARG A 214 -39.87 19.04 -42.62
N VAL A 215 -39.13 18.17 -43.30
CA VAL A 215 -38.60 16.95 -42.69
C VAL A 215 -37.44 17.35 -41.77
N MET A 216 -37.76 17.89 -40.59
CA MET A 216 -36.84 17.99 -39.45
C MET A 216 -36.76 16.61 -38.81
N GLY A 217 -36.05 15.68 -39.45
CA GLY A 217 -36.09 14.29 -39.01
C GLY A 217 -34.92 13.51 -39.57
N LEU A 218 -33.73 13.74 -39.01
CA LEU A 218 -32.69 12.71 -38.93
C LEU A 218 -31.56 13.12 -37.96
N LYS A 219 -31.27 14.43 -37.88
CA LYS A 219 -30.25 14.94 -36.95
C LYS A 219 -30.70 14.83 -35.47
N GLN A 220 -31.98 15.11 -35.20
CA GLN A 220 -32.58 14.93 -33.88
C GLN A 220 -32.74 13.45 -33.47
N PHE A 221 -32.89 12.55 -34.45
CA PHE A 221 -33.00 11.10 -34.17
C PHE A 221 -31.70 10.54 -33.58
N TRP A 222 -30.53 10.97 -34.07
CA TRP A 222 -29.24 10.52 -33.56
C TRP A 222 -28.76 11.28 -32.31
N GLU A 223 -29.14 12.55 -32.16
CA GLU A 223 -28.78 13.34 -30.96
C GLU A 223 -29.58 12.95 -29.71
N GLY A 224 -30.77 12.34 -29.85
CA GLY A 224 -31.63 11.92 -28.73
C GLY A 224 -31.19 10.64 -27.99
N LEU A 225 -30.40 9.76 -28.61
CA LEU A 225 -29.96 8.50 -27.98
C LEU A 225 -28.75 8.65 -27.04
N GLY A 226 -28.08 9.81 -27.05
CA GLY A 226 -26.89 10.06 -26.21
C GLY A 226 -27.14 10.81 -24.89
N GLY A 227 -28.36 11.32 -24.67
CA GLY A 227 -28.62 12.31 -23.61
C GLY A 227 -29.22 11.79 -22.29
N GLN A 228 -29.69 10.54 -22.21
CA GLN A 228 -30.44 10.04 -21.04
C GLN A 228 -29.61 9.25 -20.00
N ALA A 229 -28.27 9.25 -20.09
CA ALA A 229 -27.41 8.53 -19.14
C ALA A 229 -26.72 9.43 -18.08
N GLY A 230 -27.14 10.68 -17.90
CA GLY A 230 -26.42 11.59 -17.01
C GLY A 230 -27.24 12.76 -16.50
N ARG A 231 -28.31 12.51 -15.74
CA ARG A 231 -28.96 13.46 -14.83
C ARG A 231 -30.07 12.74 -14.07
N ASN A 232 -29.71 12.09 -12.96
CA ASN A 232 -30.58 11.82 -11.82
C ASN A 232 -29.71 11.31 -10.66
N ALA A 233 -29.08 12.24 -9.94
CA ALA A 233 -28.54 12.01 -8.61
C ALA A 233 -28.37 13.36 -7.88
N VAL A 234 -29.48 14.02 -7.59
CA VAL A 234 -29.59 14.93 -6.44
C VAL A 234 -30.99 14.73 -5.87
N VAL A 235 -31.11 13.85 -4.88
CA VAL A 235 -32.28 13.77 -4.00
C VAL A 235 -31.94 14.54 -2.73
N SER A 236 -32.76 15.57 -2.49
CA SER A 236 -32.82 16.36 -1.28
C SER A 236 -33.29 15.48 -0.12
N GLY A 237 -32.56 15.50 1.01
CA GLY A 237 -33.05 15.06 2.30
C GLY A 237 -33.72 16.24 3.02
N ALA A 238 -34.90 15.97 3.58
CA ALA A 238 -35.43 16.68 4.74
C ALA A 238 -34.85 16.06 6.01
#